data_AF-A0A0B2PS25-F1
#
_entry.id   AF-A0A0B2PS25-F1
#
_cell.length_a   1.000
_cell.length_b   1.000
_cell.length_c   1.000
_cell.angle_alpha   90.00
_cell.angle_beta   90.00
_cell.angle_gamma   90.00
#
_symmetry.space_group_name_H-M   'P 1'
#
loop_
_entity.id
_entity.type
_entity.pdbx_description
1 polymer ?
#
loop_
_entity_poly.entity_id
_entity_poly.type
_entity_poly.pdbx_seq_one_letter_code
_entity_poly.pdbx_strand_id
1 'polypeptide(L)'
;EELFWKDKARLNWFTRGDRNTAFVHKFAKQRRALNHISVLGDGDCLLQTQDQIQQHIIHFYSALFATDNKCRPNNLISSLVLP
;
A
#
# COMPACT_ATOMS: atom_id res chain seq x y z
N GLU A 1 -13.56 8.77 23.85
CA GLU A 1 -12.74 9.87 23.30
C GLU A 1 -12.35 9.67 21.84
N GLU A 2 -11.90 8.49 21.41
CA GLU A 2 -11.45 8.24 20.02
C GLU A 2 -12.50 8.54 18.93
N LEU A 3 -13.77 8.19 19.16
CA LEU A 3 -14.85 8.46 18.20
C LEU A 3 -15.07 9.96 17.96
N PHE A 4 -15.04 10.75 19.02
CA PHE A 4 -15.16 12.21 18.94
C PHE A 4 -14.01 12.82 18.13
N TRP A 5 -12.78 12.35 18.36
CA TRP A 5 -11.61 12.81 17.61
C TRP A 5 -11.64 12.36 16.16
N LYS A 6 -12.14 11.16 15.87
CA LYS A 6 -12.30 10.62 14.53
C LYS A 6 -13.32 11.42 13.72
N ASP A 7 -14.46 11.76 14.31
CA ASP A 7 -15.48 12.56 13.63
C ASP A 7 -15.01 13.99 13.39
N LYS A 8 -14.32 14.59 14.37
CA LYS A 8 -13.72 15.93 14.23
C LYS A 8 -12.59 15.96 13.20
N ALA A 9 -11.79 14.90 13.11
CA ALA A 9 -10.74 14.75 12.10
C ALA A 9 -11.33 14.62 10.68
N ARG A 10 -12.43 13.87 10.54
CA ARG A 10 -13.14 13.69 9.26
C ARG A 10 -13.79 14.98 8.77
N LEU A 11 -14.40 15.75 9.67
CA LEU A 11 -14.93 17.09 9.39
C LEU A 11 -13.80 18.05 8.97
N ASN A 12 -12.72 18.11 9.75
CA ASN A 12 -11.56 18.96 9.43
C ASN A 12 -10.90 18.59 8.08
N TRP A 13 -10.86 17.31 7.73
CA TRP A 13 -10.36 16.83 6.44
C TRP A 13 -11.22 17.37 5.28
N PHE A 14 -12.54 17.30 5.42
CA PHE A 14 -13.48 17.80 4.42
C PHE A 14 -13.40 19.33 4.26
N THR A 15 -13.23 20.08 5.36
CA THR A 15 -13.20 21.56 5.30
C THR A 15 -11.84 22.13 4.86
N ARG A 16 -10.74 21.38 5.03
CA ARG A 16 -9.36 21.84 4.72
C ARG A 16 -8.73 21.14 3.52
N GLY A 17 -9.54 20.57 2.63
CA GLY A 17 -9.13 19.66 1.55
C GLY A 17 -7.86 20.04 0.77
N ASP A 18 -7.51 21.33 0.66
CA ASP A 18 -6.29 21.81 -0.01
C ASP A 18 -5.26 22.52 0.92
N ARG A 19 -5.65 22.89 2.15
CA ARG A 19 -4.82 23.67 3.09
C ARG A 19 -4.17 22.83 4.20
N ASN A 20 -4.37 21.52 4.19
CA ASN A 20 -3.83 20.64 5.24
C ASN A 20 -2.50 19.97 4.88
N THR A 21 -1.70 20.60 3.99
CA THR A 21 -0.38 20.12 3.58
C THR A 21 0.51 19.83 4.78
N ALA A 22 0.57 20.70 5.79
CA ALA A 22 1.41 20.48 6.97
C ALA A 22 1.04 19.21 7.77
N PHE A 23 -0.26 18.92 7.95
CA PHE A 23 -0.70 17.70 8.63
C PHE A 23 -0.41 16.46 7.77
N VAL A 24 -0.72 16.52 6.47
CA VAL A 24 -0.45 15.43 5.52
C VAL A 24 1.04 15.15 5.43
N HIS A 25 1.89 16.18 5.36
CA HIS A 25 3.34 16.05 5.35
C HIS A 25 3.87 15.46 6.66
N LYS A 26 3.35 15.88 7.82
CA LYS A 26 3.72 15.29 9.12
C LYS A 26 3.33 13.82 9.20
N PHE A 27 2.11 13.49 8.79
CA PHE A 27 1.61 12.13 8.75
C PHE A 27 2.40 11.25 7.77
N ALA A 28 2.69 11.76 6.57
CA ALA A 28 3.52 11.08 5.58
C ALA A 28 4.96 10.87 6.08
N LYS A 29 5.54 11.86 6.78
CA LYS A 29 6.87 11.74 7.40
C LYS A 29 6.87 10.66 8.48
N GLN A 30 5.88 10.66 9.37
CA GLN A 30 5.73 9.63 10.40
C GLN A 30 5.58 8.24 9.78
N ARG A 31 4.74 8.11 8.75
CA ARG A 31 4.53 6.85 8.05
C ARG A 31 5.77 6.40 7.28
N ARG A 32 6.55 7.30 6.69
CA ARG A 32 7.86 7.00 6.09
C ARG A 32 8.84 6.49 7.14
N ALA A 33 8.87 7.07 8.33
CA ALA A 33 9.75 6.64 9.40
C ALA A 33 9.35 5.25 9.94
N LEU A 34 8.05 5.02 10.15
CA LEU A 34 7.53 3.72 10.63
C LEU A 34 7.69 2.61 9.59
N ASN A 35 7.55 2.93 8.31
CA ASN A 35 7.62 1.96 7.22
C ASN A 35 9.02 1.94 6.56
N HIS A 36 10.04 2.50 7.23
CA HIS A 36 11.39 2.48 6.70
C HIS A 36 11.97 1.07 6.80
N ILE A 37 12.21 0.44 5.65
CA ILE A 37 12.87 -0.86 5.57
C ILE A 37 14.37 -0.62 5.46
N SER A 38 15.12 -0.87 6.53
CA SER A 38 16.58 -0.68 6.55
C SER A 38 17.37 -1.87 6.00
N VAL A 39 16.80 -3.07 6.09
CA VAL A 39 17.42 -4.31 5.61
C VAL A 39 16.32 -5.21 5.05
N LEU A 40 16.57 -5.84 3.91
CA LEU A 40 15.69 -6.83 3.31
C LEU A 40 16.47 -8.11 3.00
N GLY A 41 15.95 -9.26 3.42
CA GLY A 41 16.54 -10.56 3.11
C GLY A 41 15.90 -11.18 1.87
N ASP A 42 16.74 -11.74 1.00
CA ASP A 42 16.35 -12.52 -0.18
C ASP A 42 17.15 -13.82 -0.21
N GLY A 43 16.58 -14.90 0.36
CA GLY A 43 17.31 -16.15 0.59
C GLY A 43 18.54 -15.94 1.49
N ASP A 44 19.72 -16.24 0.97
CA ASP A 44 21.01 -16.06 1.67
C ASP A 44 21.60 -14.64 1.50
N CYS A 45 20.96 -13.78 0.70
CA CYS A 45 21.42 -12.42 0.44
C CYS A 45 20.73 -11.42 1.38
N LEU A 46 21.52 -10.47 1.91
CA LEU A 46 21.03 -9.35 2.71
C LEU A 46 21.24 -8.03 1.95
N LEU A 47 20.13 -7.37 1.61
CA LEU A 47 20.12 -6.04 1.01
C LEU A 47 20.10 -4.99 2.11
N GLN A 48 21.13 -4.16 2.18
CA GLN A 48 21.31 -3.16 3.25
C GLN A 48 21.21 -1.72 2.77
N THR A 49 21.19 -1.50 1.44
CA THR A 49 21.08 -0.16 0.86
C THR A 49 19.67 0.07 0.33
N GLN A 50 19.18 1.30 0.49
CA GLN A 50 17.81 1.66 0.09
C GLN A 50 17.56 1.46 -1.41
N ASP A 51 18.56 1.73 -2.25
CA ASP A 51 18.46 1.55 -3.69
C ASP A 51 18.31 0.08 -4.08
N GLN A 52 19.10 -0.80 -3.46
CA GLN A 52 18.99 -2.25 -3.68
C GLN A 52 17.64 -2.79 -3.22
N ILE A 53 17.18 -2.37 -2.03
CA ILE A 53 15.88 -2.76 -1.49
C ILE A 53 14.75 -2.31 -2.44
N GLN A 54 14.81 -1.07 -2.92
CA GLN A 54 13.82 -0.53 -3.86
C GLN A 54 13.80 -1.30 -5.18
N GLN A 55 14.97 -1.52 -5.79
CA GLN A 55 15.09 -2.26 -7.05
C GLN A 55 14.57 -3.69 -6.91
N HIS A 56 14.93 -4.36 -5.81
CA HIS A 56 14.48 -5.72 -5.54
C HIS A 56 12.95 -5.80 -5.38
N ILE A 57 12.35 -4.89 -4.61
CA ILE A 57 10.88 -4.84 -4.43
C ILE A 57 10.17 -4.62 -5.77
N ILE A 58 10.65 -3.67 -6.58
CA ILE A 58 10.06 -3.39 -7.90
C ILE A 58 10.14 -4.65 -8.77
N HIS A 59 11.34 -5.25 -8.89
CA HIS A 59 11.54 -6.44 -9.70
C HIS A 59 10.66 -7.61 -9.24
N PHE A 60 10.60 -7.88 -7.94
CA PHE A 60 9.81 -8.96 -7.36
C PHE A 60 8.32 -8.82 -7.70
N TYR A 61 7.73 -7.65 -7.43
CA TYR A 61 6.30 -7.44 -7.69
C TYR A 61 5.99 -7.33 -9.18
N SER A 62 6.87 -6.71 -9.97
CA SER A 62 6.73 -6.72 -11.43
C SER A 62 6.68 -8.14 -11.97
N ALA A 63 7.56 -9.03 -11.52
CA ALA A 63 7.53 -10.44 -11.91
C ALA A 63 6.25 -11.15 -11.42
N LEU A 64 5.86 -10.94 -10.16
CA LEU A 64 4.67 -11.56 -9.56
C LEU A 64 3.37 -11.18 -10.27
N PHE A 65 3.26 -9.93 -10.75
CA PHE A 65 2.07 -9.47 -11.48
C PHE A 65 2.19 -9.63 -13.00
N ALA A 66 3.39 -9.83 -13.53
CA ALA A 66 3.60 -10.18 -14.94
C ALA A 66 3.42 -11.69 -15.21
N THR A 67 3.41 -12.53 -14.17
CA THR A 67 3.09 -13.95 -14.35
C THR A 67 1.68 -14.12 -14.93
N ASP A 68 1.59 -14.99 -15.93
CA ASP A 68 0.35 -15.30 -16.63
C ASP A 68 -0.72 -15.72 -15.61
N ASN A 69 -1.81 -14.95 -15.55
CA ASN A 69 -2.90 -15.22 -14.64
C ASN A 69 -3.61 -16.44 -15.20
N LYS A 70 -3.27 -17.64 -14.69
CA LYS A 70 -3.94 -18.90 -15.05
C LYS A 70 -5.36 -18.91 -14.47
N CYS A 71 -6.19 -17.98 -14.94
CA CYS A 71 -7.62 -17.96 -14.71
C CYS A 71 -8.20 -19.14 -15.48
N ARG A 72 -8.49 -20.22 -14.76
CA ARG A 72 -9.37 -21.24 -15.32
C ARG A 72 -10.75 -20.59 -15.48
N PRO A 73 -11.38 -20.65 -16.67
CA PRO A 73 -12.76 -20.23 -16.78
C PRO A 73 -13.57 -21.06 -15.79
N ASN A 74 -14.26 -20.37 -14.87
CA ASN A 74 -15.19 -21.01 -13.97
C ASN A 74 -16.61 -20.57 -14.34
N ASN A 75 -17.55 -21.49 -14.20
CA ASN A 75 -18.93 -21.29 -14.61
C ASN A 75 -19.74 -20.54 -13.54
N LEU A 76 -19.07 -19.85 -12.60
CA LEU A 76 -19.71 -19.21 -11.45
C LEU A 76 -20.65 -18.07 -11.87
N ILE A 77 -20.29 -17.36 -12.95
CA ILE A 77 -21.13 -16.29 -13.50
C ILE A 77 -22.36 -16.89 -14.21
N SER A 78 -22.18 -17.99 -14.97
CA SER A 78 -23.30 -18.68 -15.62
C SER A 78 -24.27 -19.32 -14.63
N SER A 79 -23.83 -19.74 -13.45
CA SER A 79 -24.71 -20.29 -12.41
C SER A 79 -25.49 -19.22 -11.62
N LEU A 80 -25.14 -17.95 -11.75
CA LEU A 80 -25.77 -16.83 -11.03
C LEU A 80 -26.71 -15.99 -11.92
N VAL A 81 -26.56 -16.06 -13.25
CA VAL A 81 -27.23 -15.15 -14.19
C VAL A 81 -28.30 -15.84 -15.05
N LEU A 82 -28.50 -17.16 -14.93
CA LEU A 82 -29.62 -17.85 -15.57
C LEU A 82 -30.55 -18.49 -14.52
N PRO A 83 -31.88 -18.30 -14.61
CA PRO A 83 -32.87 -19.05 -13.82
C PRO A 83 -32.90 -20.53 -14.20
#